data_AF-A0A1Y3MRF5-F1
#
_entry.id   AF-A0A1Y3MRF5-F1
#
_cell.length_a   1.000
_cell.length_b   1.000
_cell.length_c   1.000
_cell.angle_alpha   90.00
_cell.angle_beta   90.00
_cell.angle_gamma   90.00
#
_symmetry.space_group_name_H-M   'P 1'
#
loop_
_entity.id
_entity.type
_entity.pdbx_description
1 polymer ?
#
loop_
_entity_poly.entity_id
_entity_poly.type
_entity_poly.pdbx_seq_one_letter_code
_entity_poly.pdbx_strand_id
1 'polypeptide(L)'
;MSRQKILLQIIPFLIATYIVVVGSGIYLKEWWKAINSFGDIFFMVGLAVIVVKGKLNKWTMTLFIVPVIINGIGVIRYFWLHNYTESLWNIITIMLCFYLINGYYVKNEQK
;
A
#
# COMPACT_ATOMS: atom_id res chain seq x y z
N MET A 1 -1.79 -3.69 26.10
CA MET A 1 -0.83 -3.99 25.02
C MET A 1 -0.60 -2.70 24.22
N SER A 2 0.64 -2.25 23.98
CA SER A 2 0.86 -0.97 23.28
C SER A 2 0.44 -1.10 21.81
N ARG A 3 -0.16 -0.05 21.23
CA ARG A 3 -0.67 -0.04 19.84
C ARG A 3 0.40 -0.47 18.82
N GLN A 4 1.66 -0.12 19.07
CA GLN A 4 2.81 -0.55 18.26
C GLN A 4 3.03 -2.07 18.28
N LYS A 5 2.89 -2.73 19.43
CA LYS A 5 3.08 -4.20 19.53
C LYS A 5 2.03 -4.96 18.71
N ILE A 6 0.80 -4.45 18.67
CA ILE A 6 -0.29 -5.04 17.86
C ILE A 6 0.02 -4.87 16.37
N LEU A 7 0.39 -3.66 15.94
CA LEU A 7 0.75 -3.39 14.54
C LEU A 7 1.93 -4.26 14.06
N LEU A 8 2.95 -4.43 14.91
CA LEU A 8 4.10 -5.29 14.62
C LEU A 8 3.75 -6.78 14.44
N GLN A 9 2.61 -7.24 14.98
CA GLN A 9 2.12 -8.61 14.79
C GLN A 9 1.21 -8.73 13.57
N ILE A 10 0.37 -7.73 13.32
CA ILE A 10 -0.62 -7.76 12.23
C ILE A 10 0.03 -7.52 10.87
N ILE A 11 0.98 -6.59 10.77
CA ILE A 11 1.57 -6.19 9.48
C ILE A 11 2.27 -7.37 8.76
N PRO A 12 3.12 -8.18 9.43
CA PRO A 12 3.72 -9.34 8.79
C PRO A 12 2.70 -10.37 8.31
N PHE A 13 1.63 -10.57 9.08
CA PHE A 13 0.54 -11.47 8.69
C PHE A 13 -0.17 -10.96 7.43
N LEU A 14 -0.50 -9.66 7.37
CA LEU A 14 -1.10 -9.05 6.19
C LEU A 14 -0.18 -9.18 4.95
N ILE A 15 1.12 -8.89 5.11
CA ILE A 15 2.09 -9.05 4.01
C ILE A 15 2.10 -10.50 3.51
N ALA A 16 2.14 -11.48 4.42
CA ALA A 16 2.10 -12.89 4.04
C ALA A 16 0.82 -13.25 3.27
N THR A 17 -0.34 -12.75 3.70
CA THR A 17 -1.60 -12.98 2.98
C THR A 17 -1.57 -12.41 1.57
N TYR A 18 -1.06 -11.19 1.38
CA TYR A 18 -0.94 -10.61 0.04
C TYR A 18 0.06 -11.37 -0.84
N ILE A 19 1.17 -11.88 -0.29
CA ILE A 19 2.11 -12.74 -1.03
C ILE A 19 1.40 -14.00 -1.56
N VAL A 20 0.57 -14.63 -0.72
CA VAL A 20 -0.23 -15.80 -1.14
C VAL A 20 -1.22 -15.40 -2.24
N VAL A 21 -1.89 -14.25 -2.11
CA VAL A 21 -2.82 -13.75 -3.13
C VAL A 21 -2.10 -13.50 -4.45
N VAL A 22 -0.91 -12.87 -4.44
CA VAL A 22 -0.09 -12.68 -5.64
C VAL A 22 0.26 -14.02 -6.28
N GLY A 23 0.76 -14.99 -5.50
CA GLY A 23 1.11 -16.31 -6.00
C GLY A 23 -0.07 -17.05 -6.62
N SER A 24 -1.23 -17.03 -5.94
CA SER A 24 -2.47 -17.63 -6.45
C SER A 24 -2.99 -16.92 -7.70
N GLY A 25 -2.89 -15.58 -7.76
CA GLY A 25 -3.33 -14.80 -8.91
C GLY A 25 -2.48 -15.05 -10.14
N ILE A 26 -1.17 -15.20 -9.98
CA ILE A 26 -0.27 -15.62 -11.06
C ILE A 26 -0.63 -17.02 -11.55
N TYR A 27 -0.82 -17.98 -10.62
CA TYR A 27 -1.17 -19.36 -10.95
C TYR A 27 -2.51 -19.48 -11.71
N LEU A 28 -3.52 -18.75 -11.25
CA LEU A 28 -4.86 -18.72 -11.86
C LEU A 28 -4.98 -17.76 -13.06
N LYS A 29 -3.88 -17.09 -13.45
CA LYS A 29 -3.84 -16.05 -14.50
C LYS A 29 -4.77 -14.85 -14.23
N GLU A 30 -5.09 -14.59 -12.96
CA GLU A 30 -5.77 -13.39 -12.48
C GLU A 30 -4.78 -12.23 -12.33
N TRP A 31 -4.09 -11.86 -13.42
CA TRP A 31 -2.98 -10.91 -13.42
C TRP A 31 -3.30 -9.57 -12.76
N TRP A 32 -4.52 -9.06 -12.96
CA TRP A 32 -4.96 -7.81 -12.36
C TRP A 32 -5.04 -7.88 -10.84
N LYS A 33 -5.53 -9.00 -10.30
CA LYS A 33 -5.60 -9.22 -8.86
C LYS A 33 -4.19 -9.36 -8.28
N ALA A 34 -3.31 -10.08 -8.97
CA ALA A 34 -1.91 -10.18 -8.58
C ALA A 34 -1.21 -8.81 -8.56
N ILE A 35 -1.44 -7.96 -9.58
CA ILE A 35 -0.86 -6.62 -9.66
C ILE A 35 -1.38 -5.73 -8.52
N ASN A 36 -2.69 -5.73 -8.24
CA ASN A 36 -3.25 -4.95 -7.15
C ASN A 36 -2.68 -5.39 -5.80
N SER A 37 -2.67 -6.69 -5.51
CA SER A 37 -2.09 -7.23 -4.28
C SER A 37 -0.58 -6.99 -4.17
N PHE A 38 0.13 -6.89 -5.29
CA PHE A 38 1.53 -6.45 -5.29
C PHE A 38 1.67 -5.01 -4.83
N GLY A 39 0.78 -4.11 -5.27
CA GLY A 39 0.68 -2.74 -4.74
C GLY A 39 0.44 -2.71 -3.23
N ASP A 40 -0.47 -3.55 -2.72
CA ASP A 40 -0.78 -3.65 -1.30
C ASP A 40 0.42 -4.10 -0.46
N ILE A 41 1.25 -5.01 -0.98
CA ILE A 41 2.52 -5.41 -0.32
C ILE A 41 3.42 -4.19 -0.14
N PHE A 42 3.62 -3.39 -1.19
CA PHE A 42 4.47 -2.19 -1.11
C PHE A 42 3.94 -1.19 -0.09
N PHE A 43 2.62 -0.97 -0.07
CA PHE A 43 1.97 -0.12 0.93
C PHE A 43 2.21 -0.64 2.35
N MET A 44 1.99 -1.93 2.60
CA MET A 44 2.17 -2.55 3.92
C MET A 44 3.64 -2.54 4.37
N VAL A 45 4.59 -2.78 3.46
CA VAL A 45 6.02 -2.68 3.77
C VAL A 45 6.40 -1.24 4.09
N GLY A 46 5.86 -0.25 3.37
CA GLY A 46 6.01 1.16 3.69
C GLY A 46 5.54 1.48 5.11
N LEU A 47 4.34 1.01 5.48
CA LEU A 47 3.81 1.15 6.84
C LEU A 47 4.68 0.46 7.89
N ALA A 48 5.16 -0.76 7.62
CA ALA A 48 6.04 -1.50 8.50
C ALA A 48 7.31 -0.69 8.83
N VAL A 49 7.92 -0.08 7.82
CA VAL A 49 9.11 0.76 7.99
C VAL A 49 8.82 1.97 8.86
N ILE A 50 7.67 2.64 8.67
CA ILE A 50 7.26 3.77 9.50
C ILE A 50 7.06 3.33 10.96
N VAL A 51 6.38 2.21 11.19
CA VAL A 51 6.11 1.71 12.54
C VAL A 51 7.41 1.34 13.27
N VAL A 52 8.36 0.72 12.57
CA VAL A 52 9.64 0.27 13.16
C VAL A 52 10.62 1.43 13.35
N LYS A 53 10.79 2.30 12.35
CA LYS A 53 11.83 3.34 12.35
C LYS A 53 11.35 4.71 12.82
N GLY A 54 10.03 4.93 12.90
CA GLY A 54 9.41 6.20 13.32
C GLY A 54 9.71 7.41 12.41
N LYS A 55 10.39 7.18 11.28
CA LYS A 55 10.83 8.19 10.33
C LYS A 55 10.68 7.66 8.92
N LEU A 56 10.03 8.45 8.08
CA LEU A 56 10.07 8.29 6.63
C LEU A 56 11.47 8.70 6.14
N ASN A 57 12.00 7.98 5.16
CA ASN A 57 13.21 8.36 4.43
C ASN A 57 12.92 8.31 2.92
N LYS A 58 13.87 8.76 2.09
CA LYS A 58 13.73 8.77 0.63
C LYS A 58 13.34 7.40 0.05
N TRP A 59 13.85 6.30 0.63
CA TRP A 59 13.53 4.94 0.20
C TRP A 59 12.11 4.52 0.60
N THR A 60 11.63 4.91 1.77
CA THR A 60 10.25 4.65 2.20
C THR A 60 9.25 5.39 1.31
N MET A 61 9.60 6.57 0.78
CA MET A 61 8.73 7.27 -0.17
C MET A 61 8.56 6.50 -1.47
N THR A 62 9.63 5.89 -1.99
CA THR A 62 9.55 5.04 -3.18
C THR A 62 8.58 3.87 -2.98
N LEU A 63 8.48 3.32 -1.77
CA LEU A 63 7.51 2.28 -1.43
C LEU A 63 6.05 2.74 -1.54
N PHE A 64 5.77 4.04 -1.41
CA PHE A 64 4.43 4.61 -1.57
C PHE A 64 4.12 5.09 -3.00
N ILE A 65 5.13 5.33 -3.83
CA ILE A 65 4.91 5.69 -5.24
C ILE A 65 4.35 4.50 -6.03
N VAL A 66 4.87 3.31 -5.80
CA VAL A 66 4.41 2.06 -6.46
C VAL A 66 2.90 1.83 -6.29
N PRO A 67 2.33 1.81 -5.06
CA PRO A 67 0.90 1.65 -4.88
C PRO A 67 0.10 2.80 -5.47
N VAL A 68 0.60 4.04 -5.49
CA VAL A 68 -0.11 5.16 -6.15
C VAL A 68 -0.31 4.89 -7.64
N ILE A 69 0.72 4.41 -8.34
CA ILE A 69 0.61 4.10 -9.78
C ILE A 69 -0.33 2.91 -10.01
N ILE A 70 -0.14 1.81 -9.28
CA ILE A 70 -0.95 0.59 -9.42
C ILE A 70 -2.42 0.89 -9.13
N ASN A 71 -2.71 1.53 -7.99
CA ASN A 71 -4.07 1.89 -7.62
C ASN A 71 -4.67 2.90 -8.59
N GLY A 72 -3.89 3.84 -9.13
CA GLY A 72 -4.37 4.79 -10.14
C GLY A 72 -4.90 4.10 -11.40
N ILE A 73 -4.14 3.12 -11.92
CA ILE A 73 -4.59 2.27 -13.02
C ILE A 73 -5.83 1.46 -12.60
N GLY A 74 -5.82 0.92 -11.37
CA GLY A 74 -6.92 0.17 -10.80
C GLY A 74 -8.21 0.98 -10.70
N VAL A 75 -8.15 2.26 -10.32
CA VAL A 75 -9.31 3.17 -10.29
C VAL A 75 -9.96 3.25 -11.67
N ILE A 76 -9.17 3.57 -12.71
CA ILE A 76 -9.67 3.69 -14.09
C ILE A 76 -10.34 2.38 -14.52
N ARG A 77 -9.68 1.24 -14.26
CA ARG A 77 -10.18 -0.09 -14.63
C ARG A 77 -11.47 -0.44 -13.89
N TYR A 78 -11.51 -0.26 -12.57
CA TYR A 78 -12.67 -0.64 -11.78
C TYR A 78 -13.86 0.28 -12.05
N PHE A 79 -13.61 1.56 -12.32
CA PHE A 79 -14.64 2.48 -12.79
C PHE A 79 -15.23 2.03 -14.14
N TRP A 80 -14.36 1.63 -15.08
CA TRP A 80 -14.78 1.07 -16.37
C TRP A 80 -15.61 -0.22 -16.23
N LEU A 81 -15.28 -1.06 -15.25
CA LEU A 81 -16.01 -2.30 -14.95
C LEU A 81 -17.23 -2.10 -14.03
N HIS A 82 -17.60 -0.86 -13.73
CA HIS A 82 -18.67 -0.50 -12.79
C HIS A 82 -18.51 -1.11 -11.38
N ASN A 83 -17.29 -1.46 -10.98
CA ASN A 83 -16.97 -1.93 -9.64
C ASN A 83 -16.51 -0.74 -8.78
N TYR A 84 -17.47 0.06 -8.34
CA TYR A 84 -17.19 1.29 -7.60
C TYR A 84 -16.59 1.05 -6.22
N THR A 85 -16.89 -0.09 -5.58
CA THR A 85 -16.36 -0.43 -4.26
C THR A 85 -14.85 -0.61 -4.31
N GLU A 86 -14.34 -1.40 -5.26
CA GLU A 86 -12.89 -1.58 -5.45
C GLU A 86 -12.23 -0.29 -5.92
N SER A 87 -12.90 0.48 -6.77
CA SER A 87 -12.40 1.80 -7.18
C SER A 87 -12.23 2.75 -5.98
N LEU A 88 -13.16 2.74 -5.02
CA LEU A 88 -13.07 3.57 -3.81
C LEU A 88 -11.91 3.13 -2.91
N TRP A 89 -11.70 1.83 -2.73
CA TRP A 89 -10.57 1.31 -1.97
C TRP A 89 -9.23 1.76 -2.55
N ASN A 90 -9.11 1.74 -3.88
CA ASN A 90 -7.91 2.25 -4.56
C ASN A 90 -7.71 3.75 -4.33
N ILE A 91 -8.79 4.55 -4.40
CA ILE A 91 -8.73 6.01 -4.12
C ILE A 91 -8.27 6.26 -2.68
N ILE A 92 -8.83 5.54 -1.70
CA ILE A 92 -8.45 5.67 -0.28
C ILE A 92 -6.96 5.36 -0.10
N THR A 93 -6.48 4.28 -0.71
CA THR A 93 -5.07 3.87 -0.64
C THR A 93 -4.15 4.94 -1.23
N ILE A 94 -4.52 5.54 -2.37
CA ILE A 94 -3.78 6.67 -2.98
C ILE A 94 -3.74 7.87 -2.02
N MET A 95 -4.88 8.26 -1.44
CA MET A 95 -4.94 9.39 -0.50
C MET A 95 -4.06 9.16 0.73
N LEU A 96 -4.06 7.94 1.28
CA LEU A 96 -3.19 7.57 2.40
C LEU A 96 -1.70 7.66 2.02
N CYS A 97 -1.33 7.19 0.82
CA CYS A 97 0.04 7.33 0.33
C CYS A 97 0.46 8.81 0.25
N PHE A 98 -0.37 9.68 -0.33
CA PHE A 98 -0.08 11.11 -0.40
C PHE A 98 0.02 11.76 0.97
N TYR A 99 -0.88 11.43 1.90
CA TYR A 99 -0.85 11.94 3.26
C TYR A 99 0.48 11.59 3.96
N LEU A 100 0.93 10.34 3.85
CA LEU A 100 2.19 9.89 4.43
C LEU A 100 3.39 10.57 3.77
N ILE A 101 3.41 10.67 2.44
CA ILE A 101 4.47 11.35 1.69
C ILE A 101 4.55 12.84 2.08
N ASN A 102 3.42 13.56 2.13
CA ASN A 102 3.39 14.97 2.52
C ASN A 102 3.86 15.19 3.95
N GLY A 103 3.50 14.29 4.88
CA GLY A 103 3.99 14.33 6.26
C GLY A 103 5.52 14.25 6.37
N TYR A 104 6.20 13.61 5.42
CA TYR A 104 7.66 13.62 5.36
C TYR A 104 8.22 14.96 4.89
N TYR A 105 7.64 15.57 3.84
CA TYR A 105 8.12 16.84 3.31
C TYR A 105 8.02 17.95 4.37
N VAL A 106 6.86 18.09 5.02
CA VAL A 106 6.64 19.08 6.08
C VAL A 106 7.65 18.90 7.23
N LYS A 107 7.97 17.66 7.61
CA LYS A 107 8.91 17.38 8.70
C LYS A 107 10.37 17.71 8.36
N ASN A 108 10.73 17.68 7.08
CA ASN A 108 12.08 18.01 6.62
C ASN A 108 12.25 19.48 6.27
N GLU A 109 11.19 20.20 5.88
CA GLU A 109 11.23 21.66 5.68
C GLU A 109 11.36 22.43 7.01
N GLN A 110 10.95 21.83 8.12
CA GLN A 110 11.08 22.41 9.48
C GLN A 110 12.44 22.12 10.14
N LYS A 111 13.41 21.56 9.41
CA LYS A 111 14.70 21.09 9.92
C LYS A 111 15.86 21.82 9.28
#